data_AF-A0A8E2H3H0-F1
#
_entry.id   AF-A0A8E2H3H0-F1
#
_cell.length_a   1.000
_cell.length_b   1.000
_cell.length_c   1.000
_cell.angle_alpha   90.00
_cell.angle_beta   90.00
_cell.angle_gamma   90.00
#
_symmetry.space_group_name_H-M   'P 1'
#
loop_
_entity.id
_entity.type
_entity.pdbx_description
1 polymer ?
#
loop_
_entity_poly.entity_id
_entity_poly.type
_entity_poly.pdbx_seq_one_letter_code
_entity_poly.pdbx_strand_id
1 'polypeptide(L)'
;MLRLSRRRLLQGAGAAGLIAARPALAASAPALLIYDSRIPESAAFAAASPNPSRHDLAQGRIDPRRITAVSRMEGLTRHSDYVALSLALRLQGMRRQDDRRLPPSISTRDHLFRWSLGREREITLRG
;
A
#
# COMPACT_ATOMS: atom_id res chain seq x y z
N MET A 1 -20.48 46.25 26.63
CA MET A 1 -19.55 46.70 25.56
C MET A 1 -18.94 45.47 24.90
N LEU A 2 -18.86 45.45 23.58
CA LEU A 2 -18.66 44.26 22.72
C LEU A 2 -17.21 43.71 22.70
N ARG A 3 -17.12 42.38 22.44
CA ARG A 3 -16.14 41.67 21.56
C ARG A 3 -14.84 41.11 22.16
N LEU A 4 -14.75 39.77 22.25
CA LEU A 4 -13.87 38.94 21.39
C LEU A 4 -14.15 37.44 21.61
N SER A 5 -14.64 36.76 20.58
CA SER A 5 -14.66 35.29 20.49
C SER A 5 -13.27 34.77 20.10
N ARG A 6 -12.50 34.24 21.05
CA ARG A 6 -11.31 33.41 20.80
C ARG A 6 -11.08 32.45 21.98
N ARG A 7 -11.60 31.22 21.85
CA ARG A 7 -11.23 29.97 22.56
C ARG A 7 -12.48 29.17 22.92
N ARG A 8 -12.91 28.33 22.00
CA ARG A 8 -13.38 26.98 22.37
C ARG A 8 -12.31 26.04 21.79
N LEU A 9 -11.36 25.62 22.62
CA LEU A 9 -11.47 24.47 23.53
C LEU A 9 -11.66 23.16 22.74
N LEU A 10 -10.51 22.53 22.45
CA LEU A 10 -10.26 21.10 22.67
C LEU A 10 -11.41 20.14 22.37
N GLN A 11 -11.42 19.59 21.15
CA GLN A 11 -11.72 18.17 20.89
C GLN A 11 -10.81 17.60 19.78
N GLY A 12 -9.54 18.01 19.77
CA GLY A 12 -8.50 17.43 18.92
C GLY A 12 -7.83 16.23 19.61
N ALA A 13 -8.61 15.27 20.07
CA ALA A 13 -8.13 14.00 20.62
C ALA A 13 -8.65 12.89 19.72
N GLY A 14 -7.87 12.55 18.70
CA GLY A 14 -8.21 11.53 17.71
C GLY A 14 -6.96 10.86 17.17
N ALA A 15 -6.44 9.92 17.93
CA ALA A 15 -5.50 8.87 17.51
C ALA A 15 -4.10 9.31 17.01
N ALA A 16 -3.25 9.70 17.96
CA ALA A 16 -1.90 9.14 18.00
C ALA A 16 -2.05 7.61 18.16
N GLY A 17 -2.01 6.89 17.04
CA GLY A 17 -2.21 5.44 17.00
C GLY A 17 -1.21 4.81 16.05
N LEU A 18 0.01 4.60 16.55
CA LEU A 18 0.99 3.59 16.14
C LEU A 18 0.82 3.07 14.69
N ILE A 19 1.29 3.85 13.71
CA ILE A 19 1.85 3.22 12.53
C ILE A 19 3.11 2.55 13.05
N ALA A 20 3.02 1.26 13.40
CA ALA A 20 4.20 0.44 13.59
C ALA A 20 4.99 0.49 12.27
N ALA A 21 5.93 1.42 12.20
CA ALA A 21 7.04 1.38 11.28
C ALA A 21 7.71 0.05 11.59
N ARG A 22 7.44 -0.97 10.76
CA ARG A 22 8.26 -2.17 10.75
C ARG A 22 9.70 -1.67 10.57
N PRO A 23 10.66 -2.12 11.39
CA PRO A 23 12.05 -1.79 11.14
C PRO A 23 12.35 -2.16 9.69
N ALA A 24 12.83 -1.19 8.94
CA ALA A 24 13.34 -1.36 7.59
C ALA A 24 14.62 -2.22 7.67
N LEU A 25 14.45 -3.51 7.92
CA LEU A 25 15.51 -4.50 7.77
C LEU A 25 15.56 -4.90 6.31
N ALA A 26 16.77 -4.74 5.76
CA ALA A 26 17.19 -4.94 4.38
C ALA A 26 16.70 -3.87 3.40
N ALA A 27 17.67 -3.18 2.80
CA ALA A 27 17.52 -2.44 1.55
C ALA A 27 16.96 -3.39 0.48
N SER A 28 15.65 -3.51 0.44
CA SER A 28 14.93 -4.30 -0.55
C SER A 28 15.00 -3.55 -1.87
N ALA A 29 15.28 -4.27 -2.95
CA ALA A 29 15.13 -3.76 -4.31
C ALA A 29 13.81 -2.99 -4.45
N PRO A 30 13.78 -1.88 -5.21
CA PRO A 30 12.62 -1.00 -5.29
C PRO A 30 11.40 -1.82 -5.75
N ALA A 31 10.41 -1.94 -4.87
CA ALA A 31 9.17 -2.65 -5.17
C ALA A 31 8.33 -1.83 -6.18
N LEU A 32 7.49 -2.45 -7.00
CA LEU A 32 6.43 -1.67 -7.65
C LEU A 32 5.32 -1.42 -6.62
N LEU A 33 5.02 -0.15 -6.35
CA LEU A 33 3.96 0.25 -5.41
C LEU A 33 2.62 0.40 -6.13
N ILE A 34 1.60 -0.33 -5.68
CA ILE A 34 0.25 -0.32 -6.23
C ILE A 34 -0.69 0.40 -5.27
N TYR A 35 -1.41 1.39 -5.77
CA TYR A 35 -2.38 2.18 -5.00
C TYR A 35 -3.59 2.55 -5.87
N ASP A 36 -4.65 3.06 -5.25
CA ASP A 36 -5.83 3.61 -5.92
C ASP A 36 -6.04 5.05 -5.47
N SER A 37 -5.80 6.02 -6.35
CA SER A 37 -5.91 7.45 -6.00
C SER A 37 -7.35 7.89 -5.67
N ARG A 38 -8.36 7.09 -6.01
CA ARG A 38 -9.76 7.34 -5.62
C ARG A 38 -10.00 7.08 -4.14
N ILE A 39 -9.03 6.49 -3.44
CA ILE A 39 -9.06 6.20 -2.01
C ILE A 39 -8.01 7.06 -1.31
N PRO A 40 -8.41 8.02 -0.45
CA PRO A 40 -7.48 8.96 0.20
C PRO A 40 -6.34 8.28 0.96
N GLU A 41 -6.64 7.21 1.69
CA GLU A 41 -5.66 6.47 2.49
C GLU A 41 -4.66 5.69 1.61
N SER A 42 -5.11 5.19 0.47
CA SER A 42 -4.26 4.54 -0.52
C SER A 42 -3.33 5.54 -1.21
N ALA A 43 -3.86 6.72 -1.57
CA ALA A 43 -3.06 7.82 -2.10
C ALA A 43 -2.02 8.32 -1.08
N ALA A 44 -2.40 8.47 0.19
CA ALA A 44 -1.49 8.86 1.28
C ALA A 44 -0.38 7.81 1.51
N PHE A 45 -0.71 6.51 1.42
CA PHE A 45 0.26 5.42 1.46
C PHE A 45 1.30 5.54 0.33
N ALA A 46 0.86 5.82 -0.89
CA ALA A 46 1.76 6.01 -2.03
C ALA A 46 2.63 7.27 -1.86
N ALA A 47 2.04 8.38 -1.40
CA ALA A 47 2.74 9.65 -1.18
C ALA A 47 3.84 9.54 -0.11
N ALA A 48 3.60 8.76 0.95
CA ALA A 48 4.56 8.54 2.04
C ALA A 48 5.72 7.61 1.67
N SER A 49 5.63 6.89 0.54
CA SER A 49 6.70 5.99 0.09
C SER A 49 7.79 6.78 -0.62
N PRO A 50 9.09 6.54 -0.35
CA PRO A 50 10.18 7.14 -1.11
C PRO A 50 10.38 6.50 -2.50
N ASN A 51 9.60 5.44 -2.81
CA ASN A 51 9.79 4.65 -4.01
C ASN A 51 9.31 5.39 -5.27
N PRO A 52 10.13 5.53 -6.33
CA PRO A 52 9.71 6.19 -7.57
C PRO A 52 8.81 5.29 -8.45
N SER A 53 8.88 3.97 -8.32
CA SER A 53 8.10 3.05 -9.15
C SER A 53 6.72 2.81 -8.54
N ARG A 54 5.70 3.48 -9.10
CA ARG A 54 4.32 3.38 -8.65
C ARG A 54 3.37 3.11 -9.81
N HIS A 55 2.21 2.56 -9.49
CA HIS A 55 1.08 2.40 -10.41
C HIS A 55 -0.22 2.71 -9.68
N ASP A 56 -1.00 3.60 -10.27
CA ASP A 56 -2.34 3.96 -9.80
C ASP A 56 -3.40 3.12 -10.54
N LEU A 57 -4.19 2.37 -9.80
CA LEU A 57 -5.30 1.57 -10.36
C LEU A 57 -6.39 2.43 -10.99
N ALA A 58 -6.53 3.70 -10.57
CA ALA A 58 -7.46 4.62 -11.19
C ALA A 58 -7.08 4.96 -12.65
N GLN A 59 -5.80 4.80 -13.01
CA GLN A 59 -5.29 5.01 -14.37
C GLN A 59 -5.43 3.78 -15.27
N GLY A 60 -5.91 2.65 -14.71
CA GLY A 60 -6.18 1.42 -15.45
C GLY A 60 -5.28 0.26 -15.07
N ARG A 61 -5.17 -0.71 -15.98
CA ARG A 61 -4.47 -1.99 -15.75
C ARG A 61 -2.96 -1.79 -15.76
N ILE A 62 -2.26 -2.56 -14.92
CA ILE A 62 -0.79 -2.59 -14.90
C ILE A 62 -0.28 -3.27 -16.17
N ASP A 63 0.69 -2.67 -16.84
CA ASP A 63 1.39 -3.28 -17.97
C ASP A 63 2.11 -4.58 -17.52
N PRO A 64 1.82 -5.74 -18.15
CA PRO A 64 2.53 -7.00 -17.88
C PRO A 64 4.06 -6.89 -17.94
N ARG A 65 4.62 -6.02 -18.78
CA ARG A 65 6.08 -5.81 -18.86
C ARG A 65 6.64 -5.15 -17.60
N ARG A 66 5.88 -4.27 -16.95
CA ARG A 66 6.26 -3.70 -15.65
C ARG A 66 6.22 -4.75 -14.54
N ILE A 67 5.30 -5.71 -14.64
CA ILE A 67 5.18 -6.84 -13.71
C ILE A 67 6.39 -7.77 -13.82
N THR A 68 6.81 -8.11 -15.04
CA THR A 68 7.92 -9.04 -15.23
C THR A 68 9.28 -8.46 -14.84
N ALA A 69 9.43 -7.14 -14.85
CA ALA A 69 10.65 -6.43 -14.47
C ALA A 69 10.84 -6.28 -12.95
N VAL A 70 9.85 -6.61 -12.13
CA VAL A 70 9.94 -6.42 -10.67
C VAL A 70 10.01 -7.73 -9.90
N SER A 71 10.82 -7.71 -8.84
CA SER A 71 10.99 -8.83 -7.91
C SER A 71 10.07 -8.73 -6.69
N ARG A 72 9.52 -7.54 -6.43
CA ARG A 72 8.65 -7.25 -5.29
C ARG A 72 7.56 -6.25 -5.68
N MET A 73 6.36 -6.45 -5.15
CA MET A 73 5.25 -5.52 -5.23
C MET A 73 4.65 -5.31 -3.86
N GLU A 74 4.22 -4.09 -3.59
CA GLU A 74 3.51 -3.74 -2.37
C GLU A 74 2.30 -2.90 -2.72
N GLY A 75 1.23 -3.04 -1.95
CA GLY A 75 0.05 -2.22 -2.18
C GLY A 75 -0.84 -2.03 -0.97
N LEU A 76 -1.65 -0.99 -1.09
CA LEU A 76 -2.78 -0.71 -0.22
C LEU A 76 -3.99 -0.43 -1.09
N THR A 77 -4.89 -1.40 -1.22
CA THR A 77 -6.04 -1.34 -2.14
C THR A 77 -7.29 -1.87 -1.46
N ARG A 78 -8.44 -1.87 -2.15
CA ARG A 78 -9.59 -2.67 -1.68
C ARG A 78 -9.25 -4.16 -1.75
N HIS A 79 -9.97 -4.96 -0.96
CA HIS A 79 -9.81 -6.41 -0.98
C HIS A 79 -10.15 -7.02 -2.36
N SER A 80 -11.19 -6.53 -3.04
CA SER A 80 -11.56 -6.99 -4.39
C SER A 80 -10.45 -6.79 -5.40
N ASP A 81 -9.81 -5.62 -5.38
CA ASP A 81 -8.71 -5.28 -6.29
C ASP A 81 -7.49 -6.16 -6.01
N TYR A 82 -7.18 -6.38 -4.72
CA TYR A 82 -6.12 -7.28 -4.30
C TYR A 82 -6.36 -8.71 -4.81
N VAL A 83 -7.56 -9.26 -4.63
CA VAL A 83 -7.88 -10.62 -5.08
C VAL A 83 -7.69 -10.74 -6.60
N ALA A 84 -8.24 -9.80 -7.38
CA ALA A 84 -8.10 -9.79 -8.83
C ALA A 84 -6.63 -9.68 -9.29
N LEU A 85 -5.86 -8.77 -8.68
CA LEU A 85 -4.43 -8.60 -8.97
C LEU A 85 -3.62 -9.84 -8.57
N SER A 86 -3.86 -10.39 -7.38
CA SER A 86 -3.09 -11.51 -6.85
C SER A 86 -3.24 -12.76 -7.72
N LEU A 87 -4.41 -13.02 -8.29
CA LEU A 87 -4.65 -14.09 -9.25
C LEU A 87 -3.80 -13.91 -10.51
N ALA A 88 -3.84 -12.73 -11.12
CA ALA A 88 -3.04 -12.43 -12.31
C ALA A 88 -1.53 -12.51 -12.03
N LEU A 89 -1.09 -12.00 -10.89
CA LEU A 89 0.32 -11.94 -10.50
C LEU A 89 0.87 -13.33 -10.12
N ARG A 90 0.05 -14.23 -9.57
CA ARG A 90 0.45 -15.62 -9.31
C ARG A 90 0.78 -16.40 -10.58
N LEU A 91 0.06 -16.12 -11.68
CA LEU A 91 0.37 -16.67 -13.00
C LEU A 91 1.70 -16.12 -13.55
N GLN A 92 2.15 -14.97 -13.08
CA GLN A 92 3.43 -14.34 -13.43
C GLN A 92 4.59 -14.74 -12.48
N GLY A 93 4.39 -15.79 -11.67
CA GLY A 93 5.38 -16.31 -10.72
C GLY A 93 5.51 -15.53 -9.42
N MET A 94 4.66 -14.52 -9.18
CA MET A 94 4.65 -13.81 -7.89
C MET A 94 4.00 -14.69 -6.82
N ARG A 95 4.53 -14.62 -5.60
CA ARG A 95 4.01 -15.34 -4.43
C ARG A 95 3.69 -14.36 -3.32
N ARG A 96 2.70 -14.72 -2.51
CA ARG A 96 2.27 -13.91 -1.37
C ARG A 96 3.33 -13.95 -0.29
N GLN A 97 3.75 -12.78 0.17
CA GLN A 97 4.74 -12.64 1.25
C GLN A 97 4.07 -12.19 2.55
N ASP A 98 3.18 -11.21 2.47
CA ASP A 98 2.44 -10.69 3.61
C ASP A 98 1.09 -10.15 3.14
N ASP A 99 0.06 -10.34 3.92
CA ASP A 99 -1.23 -9.70 3.69
C ASP A 99 -1.99 -9.45 5.00
N ARG A 100 -2.66 -8.31 5.07
CA ARG A 100 -3.49 -7.98 6.22
C ARG A 100 -4.60 -7.01 5.86
N ARG A 101 -5.78 -7.29 6.39
CA ARG A 101 -6.89 -6.34 6.40
C ARG A 101 -6.58 -5.25 7.42
N LEU A 102 -6.68 -4.01 7.00
CA LEU A 102 -6.61 -2.89 7.92
C LEU A 102 -7.99 -2.70 8.57
N PRO A 103 -8.03 -2.24 9.84
CA PRO A 103 -9.28 -1.80 10.43
C PRO A 103 -9.94 -0.76 9.52
N PRO A 104 -11.29 -0.71 9.48
CA PRO A 104 -11.99 0.29 8.69
C PRO A 104 -11.48 1.68 9.08
N SER A 105 -11.07 2.47 8.10
CA SER A 105 -10.72 3.87 8.35
C SER A 105 -12.01 4.67 8.50
N ILE A 106 -11.90 5.83 9.14
CA ILE A 106 -13.04 6.74 9.34
C ILE A 106 -13.61 7.22 7.99
N SER A 107 -12.81 7.18 6.91
CA SER A 107 -13.16 7.76 5.60
C SER A 107 -13.73 6.75 4.58
N THR A 108 -13.48 5.44 4.72
CA THR A 108 -13.99 4.43 3.79
C THR A 108 -14.81 3.33 4.48
N ARG A 109 -16.05 3.11 3.97
CA ARG A 109 -16.89 1.94 4.34
C ARG A 109 -16.24 0.62 3.91
N ASP A 110 -15.39 0.66 2.89
CA ASP A 110 -14.70 -0.50 2.36
C ASP A 110 -13.37 -0.72 3.07
N HIS A 111 -13.15 -1.95 3.55
CA HIS A 111 -11.91 -2.29 4.23
C HIS A 111 -10.73 -2.29 3.28
N LEU A 112 -9.69 -1.55 3.64
CA LEU A 112 -8.43 -1.56 2.92
C LEU A 112 -7.60 -2.78 3.28
N PHE A 113 -6.84 -3.23 2.30
CA PHE A 113 -6.01 -4.41 2.39
C PHE A 113 -4.57 -4.04 2.05
N ARG A 114 -3.68 -4.22 3.01
CA ARG A 114 -2.24 -4.04 2.82
C ARG A 114 -1.63 -5.38 2.46
N TRP A 115 -0.82 -5.42 1.43
CA TRP A 115 -0.27 -6.67 0.92
C TRP A 115 1.13 -6.48 0.33
N SER A 116 1.87 -7.58 0.27
CA SER A 116 3.13 -7.67 -0.44
C SER A 116 3.26 -8.99 -1.18
N LEU A 117 3.77 -8.91 -2.41
CA LEU A 117 4.08 -10.05 -3.26
C LEU A 117 5.56 -10.00 -3.61
N GLY A 118 6.19 -11.15 -3.74
CA GLY A 118 7.58 -11.27 -4.15
C GLY A 118 7.77 -12.48 -5.03
N ARG A 119 8.78 -12.42 -5.91
CA ARG A 119 9.28 -13.63 -6.56
C ARG A 119 10.11 -14.42 -5.56
N GLU A 120 9.87 -15.71 -5.54
CA GLU A 120 10.78 -16.63 -4.88
C GLU A 120 12.14 -16.48 -5.55
N ARG A 121 13.17 -16.10 -4.78
CA ARG A 121 14.51 -16.02 -5.32
C ARG A 121 14.96 -17.44 -5.60
N GLU A 122 15.18 -17.75 -6.87
CA GLU A 122 15.92 -18.94 -7.26
C GLU A 122 17.28 -18.84 -6.57
N ILE A 123 17.50 -19.66 -5.54
CA ILE A 123 18.83 -19.82 -4.96
C ILE A 123 19.61 -20.58 -6.04
N THR A 124 20.27 -19.86 -6.92
CA THR A 124 21.24 -20.47 -7.83
C THR A 124 22.40 -20.96 -6.97
N LEU A 125 22.33 -22.21 -6.52
CA LEU A 125 23.49 -22.96 -6.05
C LEU A 125 24.39 -23.15 -7.28
N ARG A 126 25.24 -22.16 -7.57
CA ARG A 126 26.38 -22.37 -8.45
C ARG A 126 27.45 -23.09 -7.63
N GLY A 127 27.55 -24.40 -7.83
CA GLY A 127 28.78 -25.15 -7.59
C GLY A 127 29.79 -24.92 -8.70
#